data_AF-A0AAV0Y5L1-F1
#
_entry.id   AF-A0AAV0Y5L1-F1
#
_cell.length_a   1.000
_cell.length_b   1.000
_cell.length_c   1.000
_cell.angle_alpha   90.00
_cell.angle_beta   90.00
_cell.angle_gamma   90.00
#
_symmetry.space_group_name_H-M   'P 1'
#
loop_
_entity.id
_entity.type
_entity.pdbx_description
1 polymer ?
#
loop_
_entity_poly.entity_id
_entity_poly.type
_entity_poly.pdbx_seq_one_letter_code
_entity_poly.pdbx_strand_id
1 'polypeptide(L)'
;MHWRLAIEEYEYEIIYKPGLLNTNADALSRIPQIMQIEEEQVVSSKTYNEYMDYIKTNIVQNVNIVEIAGNIFEDEHSHLVHYVSQELTLKEGLALEFRRRFGNLESNQNKKITDLLYFKEGNRYIIYMIFWSEKEKSQITYENVYNCLQNLKTFCLNNQITDLSVSKTGDHIFQLDWATVRIKMI
;
A
#
# COMPACT_ATOMS: atom_id res chain seq x y z
N MET A 1 -5.20 -16.29 40.64
CA MET A 1 -6.37 -17.17 40.86
C MET A 1 -6.21 -18.39 39.98
N HIS A 2 -6.05 -19.57 40.59
CA HIS A 2 -5.76 -20.86 39.93
C HIS A 2 -7.05 -21.54 39.45
N TRP A 3 -7.79 -20.89 38.56
CA TRP A 3 -8.97 -21.51 37.95
C TRP A 3 -8.60 -22.73 37.10
N ARG A 4 -7.39 -22.74 36.51
CA ARG A 4 -6.87 -23.82 35.66
C ARG A 4 -6.82 -25.21 36.35
N LEU A 5 -6.60 -25.27 37.66
CA LEU A 5 -6.55 -26.54 38.41
C LEU A 5 -7.94 -27.10 38.71
N ALA A 6 -8.95 -26.25 38.89
CA ALA A 6 -10.32 -26.68 39.18
C ALA A 6 -11.03 -27.31 37.98
N ILE A 7 -10.50 -27.08 36.78
CA ILE A 7 -11.08 -27.62 35.56
C ILE A 7 -10.32 -28.90 35.15
N GLU A 8 -9.14 -29.21 35.67
CA GLU A 8 -8.35 -30.41 35.27
C GLU A 8 -9.05 -31.76 35.53
N GLU A 9 -10.13 -31.77 36.32
CA GLU A 9 -10.92 -32.96 36.69
C GLU A 9 -12.02 -33.34 35.67
N TYR A 10 -12.17 -32.63 34.55
CA TYR A 10 -13.14 -32.97 33.49
C TYR A 10 -12.44 -33.13 32.14
N GLU A 11 -12.89 -34.07 31.30
CA GLU A 11 -12.42 -34.18 29.90
C GLU A 11 -13.16 -33.15 29.02
N TYR A 12 -12.50 -32.06 28.66
CA TYR A 12 -12.98 -31.09 27.67
C TYR A 12 -11.83 -30.61 26.78
N GLU A 13 -12.17 -30.26 25.55
CA GLU A 13 -11.26 -29.63 24.60
C GLU A 13 -11.45 -28.10 24.65
N ILE A 14 -10.49 -27.37 25.21
CA ILE A 14 -10.52 -25.90 25.19
C ILE A 14 -10.06 -25.42 23.81
N ILE A 15 -11.01 -25.09 22.94
CA ILE A 15 -10.73 -24.34 21.71
C ILE A 15 -10.70 -22.85 22.06
N TYR A 16 -9.51 -22.33 22.33
CA TYR A 16 -9.29 -20.91 22.58
C TYR A 16 -9.49 -20.11 21.28
N LYS A 17 -10.57 -19.31 21.19
CA LYS A 17 -10.72 -18.28 20.17
C LYS A 17 -10.51 -16.91 20.80
N PRO A 18 -9.36 -16.26 20.60
CA PRO A 18 -9.15 -14.94 21.17
C PRO A 18 -10.11 -13.91 20.57
N GLY A 19 -10.99 -13.33 21.37
CA GLY A 19 -11.52 -11.99 21.07
C GLY A 19 -10.36 -10.99 21.01
N LEU A 20 -10.51 -9.87 20.28
CA LEU A 20 -9.48 -8.83 19.98
C LEU A 20 -8.37 -8.72 21.05
N LEU A 21 -7.40 -9.63 21.00
CA LEU A 21 -6.26 -9.65 21.92
C LEU A 21 -5.34 -8.53 21.48
N ASN A 22 -4.85 -7.74 22.46
CA ASN A 22 -3.77 -6.76 22.35
C ASN A 22 -3.24 -6.57 20.92
N THR A 23 -4.02 -5.90 20.07
CA THR A 23 -3.69 -5.76 18.63
C THR A 23 -2.35 -5.06 18.45
N ASN A 24 -1.99 -4.20 19.42
CA ASN A 24 -0.69 -3.55 19.48
C ASN A 24 0.47 -4.53 19.76
N ALA A 25 0.28 -5.54 20.62
CA ALA A 25 1.32 -6.54 20.90
C ALA A 25 1.48 -7.52 19.73
N ASP A 26 0.37 -7.96 19.13
CA ASP A 26 0.37 -8.84 17.95
C ASP A 26 1.00 -8.15 16.73
N ALA A 27 0.64 -6.89 16.45
CA ALA A 27 1.22 -6.10 15.35
C ALA A 27 2.70 -5.70 15.57
N LEU A 28 3.21 -5.72 16.81
CA LEU A 28 4.65 -5.52 17.08
C LEU A 28 5.46 -6.79 16.83
N SER A 29 4.84 -7.98 16.89
CA SER A 29 5.50 -9.24 16.55
C SER A 29 5.59 -9.47 15.03
N ARG A 30 4.67 -8.86 14.26
CA ARG A 30 4.64 -8.90 12.80
C ARG A 30 5.40 -7.70 12.24
N ILE A 31 6.69 -7.89 11.99
CA ILE A 31 7.52 -6.91 11.29
C ILE A 31 7.94 -7.57 9.97
N PRO A 32 7.38 -7.17 8.81
CA PRO A 32 7.76 -7.73 7.54
C PRO A 32 9.15 -7.25 7.13
N GLN A 33 9.89 -8.10 6.40
CA GLN A 33 11.14 -7.71 5.78
C GLN A 33 10.85 -6.85 4.54
N ILE A 34 10.94 -5.53 4.72
CA ILE A 34 10.62 -4.54 3.67
C ILE A 34 11.79 -4.40 2.70
N MET A 35 11.51 -4.58 1.42
CA MET A 35 12.38 -4.21 0.32
C MET A 35 12.03 -2.81 -0.18
N GLN A 36 13.07 -2.05 -0.53
CA GLN A 36 12.96 -0.75 -1.18
C GLN A 36 13.59 -0.89 -2.57
N ILE A 37 13.03 -0.22 -3.57
CA ILE A 37 13.66 -0.17 -4.88
C ILE A 37 14.91 0.71 -4.76
N GLU A 38 16.09 0.12 -4.89
CA GLU A 38 17.34 0.87 -5.03
C GLU A 38 17.32 1.59 -6.40
N GLU A 39 17.72 2.86 -6.43
CA GLU A 39 17.71 3.70 -7.64
C GLU A 39 18.63 3.10 -8.72
N GLU A 40 18.13 2.18 -9.54
CA GLU A 40 18.83 1.69 -10.73
C GLU A 40 17.93 1.59 -11.97
N GLN A 41 18.30 2.42 -12.96
CA GLN A 41 17.87 2.49 -14.36
C GLN A 41 16.37 2.70 -14.59
N VAL A 42 15.95 3.97 -14.53
CA VAL A 42 14.74 4.47 -15.21
C VAL A 42 14.79 4.04 -16.67
N VAL A 43 14.03 3.02 -17.04
CA VAL A 43 13.78 2.65 -18.43
C VAL A 43 13.05 3.83 -19.06
N SER A 44 13.80 4.68 -19.79
CA SER A 44 13.38 5.85 -20.57
C SER A 44 11.88 6.13 -20.52
N SER A 45 11.47 6.73 -19.41
CA SER A 45 10.08 7.08 -19.13
C SER A 45 10.00 8.58 -19.34
N LYS A 46 9.11 9.03 -20.23
CA LYS A 46 8.88 10.45 -20.52
C LYS A 46 8.86 11.25 -19.22
N THR A 47 9.50 12.41 -19.22
CA THR A 47 9.41 13.36 -18.11
C THR A 47 7.95 13.73 -17.87
N TYR A 48 7.63 14.19 -16.66
CA TYR A 48 6.27 14.65 -16.34
C TYR A 48 5.78 15.72 -17.34
N ASN A 49 6.65 16.63 -17.76
CA ASN A 49 6.30 17.67 -18.73
C ASN A 49 5.98 17.09 -20.12
N GLU A 50 6.78 16.15 -20.61
CA GLU A 50 6.52 15.46 -21.89
C GLU A 50 5.21 14.66 -21.85
N TYR A 51 4.92 14.03 -20.71
CA TYR A 51 3.63 13.37 -20.49
C TYR A 51 2.47 14.37 -20.50
N MET A 52 2.62 15.51 -19.82
CA MET A 52 1.60 16.56 -19.81
C MET A 52 1.35 17.14 -21.21
N ASP A 53 2.38 17.30 -22.04
CA ASP A 53 2.23 17.75 -23.42
C ASP A 53 1.59 16.68 -24.32
N TYR A 54 1.88 15.40 -24.07
CA TYR A 54 1.24 14.28 -24.76
C TYR A 54 -0.26 14.24 -24.51
N ILE A 55 -0.72 14.34 -23.26
CA ILE A 55 -2.17 14.26 -22.95
C ILE A 55 -2.97 15.49 -23.39
N LYS A 56 -2.32 16.64 -23.63
CA LYS A 56 -2.98 17.81 -24.25
C LYS A 56 -3.37 17.55 -25.71
N THR A 57 -2.61 16.69 -26.39
CA THR A 57 -2.72 16.47 -27.84
C THR A 57 -3.32 15.11 -28.19
N ASN A 58 -3.46 14.21 -27.21
CA ASN A 58 -3.95 12.84 -27.41
C ASN A 58 -5.05 12.50 -26.42
N ILE A 59 -6.07 11.78 -26.89
CA ILE A 59 -7.10 11.21 -26.02
C ILE A 59 -6.53 9.94 -25.39
N VAL A 60 -6.31 9.97 -24.08
CA VAL A 60 -5.95 8.80 -23.29
C VAL A 60 -7.24 8.16 -22.75
N GLN A 61 -7.46 6.88 -23.04
CA GLN A 61 -8.53 6.08 -22.44
C GLN A 61 -7.93 4.94 -21.62
N ASN A 62 -8.28 4.88 -20.34
CA ASN A 62 -7.92 3.76 -19.47
C ASN A 62 -8.98 2.67 -19.55
N VAL A 63 -8.83 1.77 -20.51
CA VAL A 63 -9.77 0.66 -20.71
C VAL A 63 -9.60 -0.46 -19.67
N ASN A 64 -8.47 -0.47 -18.94
CA ASN A 64 -8.11 -1.57 -18.03
C ASN A 64 -8.29 -1.24 -16.53
N ILE A 65 -8.99 -0.16 -16.20
CA ILE A 65 -9.33 0.17 -14.80
C ILE A 65 -10.80 -0.20 -14.56
N VAL A 66 -11.02 -1.13 -13.62
CA VAL A 66 -12.37 -1.54 -13.19
C VAL A 66 -12.59 -1.05 -11.76
N GLU A 67 -13.63 -0.25 -11.54
CA GLU A 67 -14.04 0.15 -10.18
C GLU A 67 -14.97 -0.91 -9.60
N ILE A 68 -14.52 -1.54 -8.52
CA ILE A 68 -15.27 -2.58 -7.80
C ILE A 68 -15.65 -2.02 -6.43
N ALA A 69 -16.94 -2.08 -6.09
CA ALA A 69 -17.40 -1.75 -4.75
C ALA A 69 -17.11 -2.92 -3.81
N GLY A 70 -16.41 -2.67 -2.71
CA GLY A 70 -16.06 -3.71 -1.75
C GLY A 70 -14.84 -3.34 -0.91
N ASN A 71 -14.35 -4.31 -0.13
CA ASN A 71 -13.13 -4.16 0.64
C ASN A 71 -11.94 -4.69 -0.17
N ILE A 72 -10.89 -3.88 -0.31
CA ILE A 72 -9.66 -4.26 -1.04
C ILE A 72 -9.02 -5.56 -0.56
N PHE A 73 -9.26 -5.95 0.69
CA PHE A 73 -8.71 -7.19 1.23
C PHE A 73 -9.54 -8.44 0.96
N GLU A 74 -10.70 -8.32 0.30
CA GLU A 74 -11.54 -9.47 -0.10
C GLU A 74 -10.95 -10.24 -1.27
N ASP A 75 -10.14 -9.58 -2.11
CA ASP A 75 -9.37 -10.25 -3.14
C ASP A 75 -8.05 -10.78 -2.55
N GLU A 76 -7.93 -12.10 -2.50
CA GLU A 76 -6.73 -12.79 -2.01
C GLU A 76 -5.68 -13.03 -3.10
N HIS A 77 -6.04 -12.85 -4.37
CA HIS A 77 -5.20 -13.18 -5.51
C HIS A 77 -4.40 -11.98 -6.03
N SER A 78 -4.99 -10.78 -6.00
CA SER A 78 -4.29 -9.60 -6.48
C SER A 78 -3.21 -9.10 -5.52
N HIS A 79 -2.22 -8.47 -6.13
CA HIS A 79 -1.21 -7.68 -5.45
C HIS A 79 -1.84 -6.39 -4.91
N LEU A 80 -1.61 -6.06 -3.64
CA LEU A 80 -2.26 -4.93 -2.99
C LEU A 80 -1.36 -3.69 -3.01
N VAL A 81 -1.95 -2.55 -3.36
CA VAL A 81 -1.27 -1.26 -3.36
C VAL A 81 -1.98 -0.28 -2.44
N HIS A 82 -1.21 0.35 -1.55
CA HIS A 82 -1.68 1.38 -0.65
C HIS A 82 -0.76 2.61 -0.65
N TYR A 83 -1.33 3.80 -0.51
CA TYR A 83 -0.57 5.05 -0.39
C TYR A 83 -0.30 5.37 1.07
N VAL A 84 0.91 5.83 1.38
CA VAL A 84 1.34 6.13 2.75
C VAL A 84 2.19 7.40 2.83
N SER A 85 2.29 7.96 4.03
CA SER A 85 3.28 8.99 4.35
C SER A 85 4.68 8.40 4.45
N GLN A 86 5.71 9.23 4.26
CA GLN A 86 7.11 8.87 4.43
C GLN A 86 7.40 8.35 5.85
N GLU A 87 6.66 8.84 6.85
CA GLU A 87 6.72 8.41 8.24
C GLU A 87 6.02 7.09 8.52
N LEU A 88 5.28 6.56 7.54
CA LEU A 88 4.51 5.32 7.65
C LEU A 88 3.52 5.36 8.83
N THR A 89 2.83 6.49 8.99
CA THR A 89 1.81 6.68 10.04
C THR A 89 0.53 5.88 9.72
N LEU A 90 0.53 4.58 9.99
CA LEU A 90 -0.59 3.67 9.74
C LEU A 90 -1.59 3.59 10.93
N LYS A 91 -2.16 4.73 11.33
CA LYS A 91 -2.90 4.84 12.62
C LYS A 91 -4.42 4.79 12.51
N GLU A 92 -5.00 5.06 11.35
CA GLU A 92 -6.45 5.13 11.18
C GLU A 92 -6.93 4.64 9.80
N GLY A 93 -8.24 4.47 9.66
CA GLY A 93 -8.90 4.10 8.41
C GLY A 93 -8.31 2.85 7.76
N LEU A 94 -8.17 2.88 6.44
CA LEU A 94 -7.61 1.76 5.68
C LEU A 94 -6.14 1.48 6.04
N ALA A 95 -5.36 2.52 6.35
CA ALA A 95 -3.97 2.39 6.76
C ALA A 95 -3.82 1.56 8.05
N LEU A 96 -4.72 1.77 9.02
CA LEU A 96 -4.78 0.96 10.24
C LEU A 96 -5.08 -0.51 9.93
N GLU A 97 -5.97 -0.79 8.98
CA GLU A 97 -6.31 -2.15 8.59
C GLU A 97 -5.13 -2.85 7.90
N PHE A 98 -4.38 -2.16 7.04
CA PHE A 98 -3.10 -2.67 6.50
C PHE A 98 -2.15 -3.05 7.64
N ARG A 99 -1.97 -2.18 8.63
CA ARG A 99 -1.12 -2.47 9.80
C ARG A 99 -1.63 -3.65 10.63
N ARG A 100 -2.94 -3.79 10.81
CA ARG A 100 -3.54 -4.90 11.56
C ARG A 100 -3.32 -6.24 10.87
N ARG A 101 -3.42 -6.27 9.53
CA ARG A 101 -3.27 -7.49 8.73
C ARG A 101 -1.81 -7.88 8.54
N PHE A 102 -0.96 -6.91 8.20
CA PHE A 102 0.40 -7.17 7.75
C PHE A 102 1.50 -6.69 8.71
N GLY A 103 1.12 -6.09 9.84
CA GLY A 103 2.06 -5.64 10.86
C GLY A 103 2.59 -4.23 10.65
N ASN A 104 3.55 -3.84 11.49
CA ASN A 104 4.18 -2.53 11.42
C ASN A 104 5.29 -2.51 10.38
N LEU A 105 5.35 -1.41 9.63
CA LEU A 105 6.47 -1.17 8.75
C LEU A 105 7.64 -0.53 9.52
N GLU A 106 8.87 -0.98 9.29
CA GLU A 106 10.03 -0.37 9.94
C GLU A 106 10.33 1.05 9.39
N SER A 107 10.45 2.00 10.32
CA SER A 107 10.76 3.40 10.04
C SER A 107 12.23 3.68 9.71
N ASN A 108 13.12 2.70 9.89
CA ASN A 108 14.58 2.93 9.93
C ASN A 108 15.28 2.99 8.56
N GLN A 109 14.53 3.11 7.46
CA GLN A 109 15.13 3.26 6.12
C GLN A 109 14.97 4.70 5.66
N ASN A 110 15.99 5.22 4.98
CA ASN A 110 15.97 6.54 4.37
C ASN A 110 15.04 6.52 3.14
N LYS A 111 13.75 6.66 3.42
CA LYS A 111 12.65 6.67 2.45
C LYS A 111 12.54 8.05 1.84
N LYS A 112 12.31 8.15 0.54
CA LYS A 112 12.01 9.38 -0.18
C LYS A 112 10.56 9.38 -0.65
N ILE A 113 10.02 10.57 -0.89
CA ILE A 113 8.79 10.69 -1.68
C ILE A 113 9.06 10.04 -3.05
N THR A 114 8.07 9.34 -3.58
CA THR A 114 8.14 8.49 -4.78
C THR A 114 8.67 7.07 -4.61
N ASP A 115 9.24 6.74 -3.46
CA ASP A 115 9.69 5.38 -3.21
C ASP A 115 8.53 4.39 -3.09
N LEU A 116 8.86 3.14 -3.43
CA LEU A 116 8.03 1.98 -3.20
C LEU A 116 8.65 1.10 -2.13
N LEU A 117 7.85 0.77 -1.13
CA LEU A 117 8.16 -0.23 -0.13
C LEU A 117 7.30 -1.45 -0.40
N TYR A 118 7.88 -2.64 -0.37
CA TYR A 118 7.10 -3.84 -0.60
C TYR A 118 7.65 -5.04 0.17
N PHE A 119 6.80 -6.01 0.37
CA PHE A 119 7.18 -7.36 0.79
C PHE A 119 6.21 -8.36 0.18
N LYS A 120 6.59 -9.64 0.26
CA LYS A 120 5.80 -10.75 -0.26
C LYS A 120 5.02 -11.41 0.88
N GLU A 121 3.70 -11.52 0.71
CA GLU A 121 2.78 -12.20 1.61
C GLU A 121 2.18 -13.40 0.86
N GLY A 122 2.72 -14.60 1.08
CA GLY A 122 2.37 -15.77 0.28
C GLY A 122 2.73 -15.58 -1.19
N ASN A 123 1.73 -15.57 -2.07
CA ASN A 123 1.92 -15.41 -3.52
C ASN A 123 1.71 -13.99 -4.03
N ARG A 124 1.31 -13.04 -3.17
CA ARG A 124 1.07 -11.65 -3.56
C ARG A 124 2.09 -10.70 -2.96
N TYR A 125 2.19 -9.52 -3.58
CA TYR A 125 2.99 -8.41 -3.09
C TYR A 125 2.07 -7.44 -2.35
N ILE A 126 2.54 -6.95 -1.21
CA ILE A 126 1.94 -5.82 -0.51
C ILE A 126 2.86 -4.62 -0.74
N ILE A 127 2.35 -3.61 -1.44
CA ILE A 127 3.13 -2.48 -1.97
C ILE A 127 2.61 -1.19 -1.33
N TYR A 128 3.52 -0.41 -0.76
CA TYR A 128 3.26 0.90 -0.19
C TYR A 128 3.95 1.98 -1.03
N MET A 129 3.17 2.93 -1.51
CA MET A 129 3.67 4.07 -2.30
C MET A 129 3.78 5.31 -1.43
N ILE A 130 4.96 5.91 -1.37
CA ILE A 130 5.23 7.07 -0.52
C ILE A 130 4.89 8.36 -1.26
N PHE A 131 3.81 9.03 -0.86
CA PHE A 131 3.25 10.17 -1.58
C PHE A 131 3.52 11.54 -0.93
N TRP A 132 3.69 11.58 0.39
CA TRP A 132 3.85 12.81 1.15
C TRP A 132 4.66 12.62 2.42
N SER A 133 5.07 13.72 3.04
CA SER A 133 5.67 13.75 4.39
C SER A 133 4.78 14.58 5.32
N GLU A 134 4.41 13.98 6.44
CA GLU A 134 3.69 14.66 7.51
C GLU A 134 4.61 15.64 8.26
N LYS A 135 5.90 15.29 8.40
CA LYS A 135 6.88 16.12 9.13
C LYS A 135 7.24 17.38 8.36
N GLU A 136 7.49 17.25 7.06
CA GLU A 136 7.86 18.37 6.20
C GLU A 136 6.63 19.16 5.74
N LYS A 137 5.41 18.67 6.05
CA LYS A 137 4.13 19.23 5.58
C LYS A 137 4.12 19.39 4.06
N SER A 138 4.70 18.43 3.36
CA SER A 138 4.82 18.51 1.90
C SER A 138 3.45 18.37 1.24
N GLN A 139 3.24 19.13 0.16
CA GLN A 139 2.04 19.02 -0.65
C GLN A 139 2.18 17.86 -1.63
N ILE A 140 1.04 17.28 -1.98
CA ILE A 140 0.95 16.15 -2.88
C ILE A 140 0.79 16.72 -4.28
N THR A 141 1.84 16.59 -5.09
CA THR A 141 1.87 17.14 -6.45
C THR A 141 1.50 16.08 -7.47
N TYR A 142 0.90 16.49 -8.59
CA TYR A 142 0.64 15.60 -9.71
C TYR A 142 1.91 14.96 -10.29
N GLU A 143 3.04 15.64 -10.19
CA GLU A 143 4.34 15.12 -10.61
C GLU A 143 4.81 13.98 -9.71
N ASN A 144 4.68 14.13 -8.38
CA ASN A 144 5.01 13.04 -7.45
C ASN A 144 4.13 11.82 -7.70
N VAL A 145 2.82 12.02 -7.92
CA VAL A 145 1.89 10.93 -8.25
C VAL A 145 2.29 10.25 -9.56
N TYR A 146 2.64 11.02 -10.60
CA TYR A 146 3.12 10.46 -11.87
C TYR A 146 4.39 9.62 -11.66
N ASN A 147 5.39 10.16 -10.95
CA ASN A 147 6.64 9.46 -10.68
C ASN A 147 6.43 8.17 -9.87
N CYS A 148 5.56 8.19 -8.86
CA CYS A 148 5.18 6.98 -8.14
C CYS A 148 4.56 5.90 -9.04
N LEU A 149 3.66 6.31 -9.93
CA LEU A 149 2.98 5.39 -10.85
C LEU A 149 3.97 4.80 -11.87
N GLN A 150 4.95 5.58 -12.32
CA GLN A 150 6.05 5.11 -13.17
C GLN A 150 6.95 4.09 -12.44
N ASN A 151 7.24 4.34 -11.16
CA ASN A 151 7.95 3.38 -10.31
C ASN A 151 7.14 2.10 -10.13
N LEU A 152 5.82 2.20 -9.91
CA LEU A 152 4.94 1.05 -9.75
C LEU A 152 4.86 0.23 -11.03
N LYS A 153 4.72 0.89 -12.18
CA LYS A 153 4.75 0.26 -13.50
C LYS A 153 6.04 -0.51 -13.72
N THR A 154 7.18 0.12 -13.45
CA THR A 154 8.50 -0.52 -13.56
C THR A 154 8.59 -1.74 -12.65
N PHE A 155 8.14 -1.61 -11.40
CA PHE A 155 8.06 -2.73 -10.46
C PHE A 155 7.21 -3.88 -10.99
N CYS A 156 6.03 -3.59 -11.54
CA CYS A 156 5.13 -4.61 -12.06
C CYS A 156 5.71 -5.32 -13.29
N LEU A 157 6.31 -4.58 -14.22
CA LEU A 157 6.97 -5.16 -15.40
C LEU A 157 8.12 -6.10 -14.98
N ASN A 158 8.95 -5.67 -14.04
CA ASN A 158 10.09 -6.46 -13.57
C ASN A 158 9.67 -7.72 -12.81
N ASN A 159 8.53 -7.69 -12.13
CA ASN A 159 8.01 -8.81 -11.35
C ASN A 159 6.88 -9.59 -12.06
N GLN A 160 6.63 -9.31 -13.35
CA GLN A 160 5.59 -9.97 -14.16
C GLN A 160 4.18 -9.88 -13.53
N ILE A 161 3.88 -8.76 -12.86
CA ILE A 161 2.59 -8.51 -12.22
C ILE A 161 1.62 -7.97 -13.27
N THR A 162 0.48 -8.64 -13.42
CA THR A 162 -0.57 -8.29 -14.40
C THR A 162 -1.84 -7.74 -13.75
N ASP A 163 -1.97 -7.86 -12.44
CA ASP A 163 -3.17 -7.56 -11.68
C ASP A 163 -2.82 -6.88 -10.36
N LEU A 164 -3.46 -5.75 -10.10
CA LEU A 164 -3.26 -4.92 -8.91
C LEU A 164 -4.61 -4.50 -8.37
N SER A 165 -4.80 -4.64 -7.07
CA SER A 165 -5.86 -3.96 -6.36
C SER A 165 -5.27 -2.73 -5.69
N VAL A 166 -5.75 -1.56 -6.08
CA VAL A 166 -5.29 -0.27 -5.57
C VAL A 166 -6.41 0.36 -4.76
N SER A 167 -6.12 0.76 -3.52
CA SER A 167 -7.14 1.38 -2.68
C SER A 167 -7.59 2.71 -3.26
N LYS A 168 -8.90 2.93 -3.44
CA LYS A 168 -9.41 4.26 -3.75
C LYS A 168 -9.32 5.13 -2.50
N THR A 169 -8.18 5.76 -2.27
CA THR A 169 -8.00 6.70 -1.17
C THR A 169 -7.82 8.12 -1.72
N GLY A 170 -8.57 9.06 -1.15
CA GLY A 170 -8.09 10.42 -0.95
C GLY A 170 -8.60 11.53 -1.85
N ASP A 171 -9.87 11.55 -2.24
CA ASP A 171 -10.48 12.84 -2.65
C ASP A 171 -10.29 13.91 -1.55
N HIS A 172 -10.45 13.50 -0.29
CA HIS A 172 -10.22 14.33 0.90
C HIS A 172 -8.74 14.62 1.18
N ILE A 173 -7.84 13.65 0.95
CA ILE A 173 -6.42 13.71 1.40
C ILE A 173 -5.58 14.48 0.37
N PHE A 174 -5.83 14.25 -0.91
CA PHE A 174 -4.94 14.68 -1.96
C PHE A 174 -5.36 16.03 -2.57
N GLN A 175 -6.63 16.45 -2.42
CA GLN A 175 -7.22 17.57 -3.20
C GLN A 175 -6.95 17.41 -4.72
N LEU A 176 -6.66 16.19 -5.17
CA LEU A 176 -6.39 15.86 -6.56
C LEU A 176 -7.67 15.36 -7.19
N ASP A 177 -7.87 15.71 -8.45
CA ASP A 177 -8.97 15.17 -9.23
C ASP A 177 -8.65 13.72 -9.63
N TRP A 178 -9.40 12.76 -9.08
CA TRP A 178 -9.25 11.35 -9.42
C TRP A 178 -9.55 11.03 -10.88
N ALA A 179 -10.32 11.86 -11.61
CA ALA A 179 -10.41 11.71 -13.07
C ALA A 179 -9.05 11.98 -13.74
N THR A 180 -8.36 13.05 -13.31
CA THR A 180 -7.00 13.37 -13.73
C THR A 180 -5.98 12.30 -13.33
N VAL A 181 -6.04 11.78 -12.09
CA VAL A 181 -5.09 10.74 -11.64
C VAL A 181 -5.33 9.41 -12.37
N ARG A 182 -6.60 9.05 -12.66
CA ARG A 182 -6.92 7.87 -13.48
C ARG A 182 -6.20 7.95 -14.82
N ILE A 183 -6.32 9.06 -15.54
CA ILE A 183 -5.63 9.28 -16.84
C ILE A 183 -4.11 9.05 -16.71
N LYS A 184 -3.52 9.25 -15.53
CA LYS A 184 -2.08 9.12 -15.27
C LYS A 184 -1.61 7.71 -14.89
N MET A 185 -2.49 6.72 -14.72
CA MET A 185 -2.15 5.34 -14.35
C MET A 185 -1.72 4.43 -15.53
N ILE A 186 -1.10 4.98 -16.57
CA ILE A 186 -0.73 4.26 -17.82
C ILE A 186 0.62 3.54 -17.72
#